data_AF-A0A0P7DZZ0-F1
#
_entry.id   AF-A0A0P7DZZ0-F1
#
_cell.length_a   1.000
_cell.length_b   1.000
_cell.length_c   1.000
_cell.angle_alpha   90.00
_cell.angle_beta   90.00
_cell.angle_gamma   90.00
#
_symmetry.space_group_name_H-M   'P 1'
#
loop_
_entity.id
_entity.type
_entity.pdbx_description
1 polymer ?
#
loop_
_entity_poly.entity_id
_entity_poly.type
_entity_poly.pdbx_seq_one_letter_code
_entity_poly.pdbx_strand_id
1 'polypeptide(L)' 'MGLGSKVVFEIAKAYSNSGLSIEKIEAYSDGQLSLNETKRHSDCLVSAYKNAEPSMTQQEAEQSVMKDF' A
#
# COMPACT_ATOMS: atom_id res chain seq x y z
N MET A 1 -4.42 15.07 12.54
CA MET A 1 -4.60 13.88 11.69
C MET A 1 -3.50 12.90 12.03
N GLY A 2 -3.82 11.73 12.59
CA GLY A 2 -2.82 10.70 12.90
C GLY A 2 -2.29 10.04 11.62
N LEU A 3 -1.13 9.36 11.72
CA LEU A 3 -0.46 8.70 10.58
C LEU A 3 -1.43 7.84 9.76
N GLY A 4 -2.28 7.03 10.41
CA GLY A 4 -3.25 6.17 9.71
C GLY A 4 -4.20 6.93 8.78
N SER A 5 -4.71 8.11 9.18
CA SER A 5 -5.59 8.90 8.29
C SER A 5 -4.88 9.46 7.07
N LYS A 6 -3.57 9.75 7.17
CA LYS A 6 -2.75 10.16 6.02
C LYS A 6 -2.48 8.99 5.09
N VAL A 7 -2.17 7.81 5.65
CA VAL A 7 -1.92 6.58 4.86
C VAL A 7 -3.15 6.22 4.04
N VAL A 8 -4.36 6.21 4.63
CA VAL A 8 -5.61 5.91 3.88
C VAL A 8 -5.80 6.85 2.69
N PHE A 9 -5.54 8.15 2.89
CA PHE A 9 -5.64 9.14 1.82
C PHE A 9 -4.60 8.92 0.71
N GLU A 10 -3.35 8.64 1.08
CA GLU A 10 -2.29 8.36 0.12
C GLU A 10 -2.49 7.03 -0.61
N ILE A 11 -3.09 6.01 0.03
CA ILE A 11 -3.51 4.76 -0.64
C ILE A 11 -4.56 5.07 -1.71
N ALA A 12 -5.61 5.82 -1.36
CA ALA A 12 -6.65 6.18 -2.32
C ALA A 12 -6.09 6.92 -3.55
N LYS A 13 -5.16 7.87 -3.32
CA LYS A 13 -4.44 8.55 -4.41
C LYS A 13 -3.58 7.60 -5.23
N ALA A 14 -2.80 6.72 -4.57
CA ALA A 14 -1.89 5.81 -5.24
C ALA A 14 -2.65 4.84 -6.16
N TYR A 15 -3.78 4.31 -5.70
CA TYR A 15 -4.65 3.45 -6.51
C TYR A 15 -5.33 4.19 -7.66
N SER A 16 -5.80 5.42 -7.43
CA SER A 16 -6.38 6.25 -8.49
C SER A 16 -5.40 6.52 -9.64
N ASN A 17 -4.09 6.50 -9.38
CA ASN A 17 -3.05 6.82 -10.37
C ASN A 17 -2.34 5.57 -10.94
N SER A 18 -2.44 4.41 -10.31
CA SER A 18 -1.67 3.20 -10.67
C SER A 18 -2.40 2.29 -11.67
N GLY A 19 -3.70 2.51 -11.88
CA GLY A 19 -4.56 1.59 -12.66
C GLY A 19 -4.79 0.24 -11.97
N LEU A 20 -4.43 0.10 -10.69
CA LEU A 20 -4.77 -1.06 -9.88
C LEU A 20 -6.19 -0.94 -9.35
N SER A 21 -6.91 -2.06 -9.29
CA SER A 21 -8.24 -2.09 -8.67
C SER A 21 -8.11 -2.17 -7.16
N ILE A 22 -8.68 -1.21 -6.45
CA ILE A 22 -8.73 -1.22 -4.98
C ILE A 22 -9.55 -2.41 -4.44
N GLU A 23 -10.49 -2.94 -5.23
CA GLU A 23 -11.28 -4.12 -4.87
C GLU A 23 -10.43 -5.38 -4.73
N LYS A 24 -9.22 -5.40 -5.33
CA LYS A 24 -8.28 -6.51 -5.20
C LYS A 24 -7.41 -6.44 -3.92
N ILE A 25 -7.60 -5.43 -3.07
CA ILE A 25 -6.84 -5.33 -1.81
C ILE A 25 -7.10 -6.53 -0.88
N GLU A 26 -8.34 -7.01 -0.80
CA GLU A 26 -8.65 -8.19 0.02
C GLU A 26 -7.94 -9.43 -0.53
N ALA A 27 -8.00 -9.64 -1.85
CA ALA A 27 -7.28 -10.73 -2.51
C ALA A 27 -5.74 -10.60 -2.38
N TYR A 28 -5.21 -9.38 -2.30
CA TYR A 28 -3.79 -9.13 -1.99
C TYR A 28 -3.45 -9.59 -0.58
N SER A 29 -4.25 -9.19 0.42
CA SER A 29 -4.07 -9.55 1.84
C SER A 29 -4.20 -11.07 2.05
N ASP A 30 -5.15 -11.70 1.37
CA ASP A 30 -5.34 -13.15 1.40
C ASP A 30 -4.28 -13.94 0.62
N GLY A 31 -3.35 -13.28 -0.07
CA GLY A 31 -2.31 -13.92 -0.86
C GLY A 31 -2.83 -14.67 -2.11
N GLN A 32 -3.99 -14.28 -2.63
CA GLN A 32 -4.68 -14.94 -3.75
C GLN A 32 -4.30 -14.36 -5.12
N LEU A 33 -3.56 -13.26 -5.15
CA LEU A 33 -3.09 -12.64 -6.38
C LEU A 33 -1.90 -13.38 -6.99
N SER A 34 -1.72 -13.21 -8.30
CA SER A 34 -0.48 -13.64 -8.95
C SER A 34 0.71 -12.88 -8.39
N LEU A 35 1.91 -13.48 -8.41
CA LEU A 35 3.13 -12.82 -7.90
C LEU A 35 3.36 -11.42 -8.49
N ASN A 36 3.06 -11.24 -9.78
CA ASN A 36 3.18 -9.94 -10.45
C ASN A 36 2.16 -8.93 -9.92
N GLU A 37 0.91 -9.34 -9.70
CA GLU A 37 -0.10 -8.48 -9.09
C GLU A 37 0.25 -8.16 -7.65
N THR A 38 0.60 -9.15 -6.84
CA THR A 38 1.05 -8.97 -5.45
C THR A 38 2.16 -7.93 -5.37
N LYS A 39 3.19 -8.03 -6.21
CA LYS A 39 4.27 -7.05 -6.25
C LYS A 39 3.76 -5.64 -6.56
N ARG A 40 2.92 -5.48 -7.59
CA ARG A 40 2.38 -4.16 -7.96
C ARG A 40 1.53 -3.54 -6.85
N HIS A 41 0.70 -4.35 -6.20
CA HIS A 41 -0.12 -3.90 -5.07
C HIS A 41 0.76 -3.52 -3.87
N SER A 42 1.77 -4.33 -3.55
CA SER A 42 2.75 -4.05 -2.50
C SER A 42 3.51 -2.75 -2.75
N ASP A 43 4.08 -2.57 -3.95
CA ASP A 43 4.81 -1.35 -4.35
C ASP A 43 3.92 -0.09 -4.21
N CYS A 44 2.64 -0.22 -4.56
CA CYS A 44 1.66 0.86 -4.45
C CYS A 44 1.38 1.24 -2.99
N LEU A 45 1.18 0.25 -2.12
CA LEU A 45 0.95 0.45 -0.68
C LEU A 45 2.20 1.03 -0.01
N VAL A 46 3.39 0.47 -0.27
CA VAL A 46 4.67 0.97 0.28
C VAL A 46 4.89 2.44 -0.09
N SER A 47 4.58 2.82 -1.34
CA SER A 47 4.65 4.21 -1.78
C SER A 47 3.69 5.11 -0.99
N ALA A 48 2.49 4.63 -0.67
CA ALA A 48 1.53 5.39 0.12
C ALA A 48 2.02 5.63 1.56
N TYR A 49 2.64 4.63 2.22
CA TYR A 49 3.25 4.81 3.55
C TYR A 49 4.37 5.86 3.53
N LYS A 50 5.26 5.80 2.54
CA LYS A 50 6.35 6.78 2.40
C LYS A 50 5.85 8.18 2.08
N ASN A 51 4.77 8.31 1.31
CA ASN A 51 4.16 9.62 1.05
C ASN A 51 3.46 10.19 2.29
N ALA A 52 2.85 9.34 3.10
CA ALA A 52 2.18 9.75 4.34
C ALA A 52 3.18 10.15 5.44
N GLU A 53 4.35 9.49 5.47
CA GLU A 53 5.47 9.78 6.37
C GLU A 53 6.81 9.75 5.62
N PRO A 54 7.27 10.89 5.07
CA PRO A 54 8.49 10.94 4.25
C PRO A 54 9.78 10.57 4.98
N SER A 55 9.80 10.58 6.32
CA SER A 55 10.95 10.10 7.10
C SER A 55 10.99 8.57 7.24
N MET A 56 9.93 7.86 6.88
CA MET A 56 9.86 6.41 6.94
C MET A 56 10.80 5.80 5.92
N THR A 57 11.63 4.85 6.37
CA THR A 57 12.51 4.10 5.50
C THR A 57 11.72 3.13 4.62
N GLN A 58 12.38 2.63 3.56
CA GLN A 58 11.79 1.60 2.70
C GLN A 58 11.37 0.36 3.52
N GLN A 59 12.23 -0.09 4.43
CA GLN A 59 11.98 -1.28 5.23
C GLN A 59 10.82 -1.09 6.22
N GLU A 60 10.71 0.09 6.86
CA GLU A 60 9.59 0.39 7.76
C GLU A 60 8.27 0.46 7.00
N ALA A 61 8.27 0.98 5.78
CA ALA A 61 7.08 1.02 4.92
C ALA A 61 6.66 -0.40 4.49
N GLU A 62 7.61 -1.24 4.06
CA GLU A 62 7.36 -2.65 3.74
C GLU A 62 6.82 -3.43 4.94
N GLN A 63 7.44 -3.26 6.12
CA GLN A 63 6.96 -3.87 7.36
C GLN A 63 5.56 -3.40 7.76
N SER A 64 5.24 -2.12 7.51
CA SER A 64 3.89 -1.60 7.77
C SER A 64 2.86 -2.22 6.84
N VAL A 65 3.19 -2.37 5.55
CA VAL A 65 2.33 -3.08 4.59
C VAL A 65 2.11 -4.54 5.03
N MET A 66 3.16 -5.28 5.41
CA MET A 66 3.04 -6.67 5.88
C MET A 66 2.26 -6.83 7.20
N LYS A 67 2.20 -5.77 8.00
CA LYS A 67 1.47 -5.79 9.27
C LYS A 67 -0.01 -5.48 9.07
N ASP A 68 -0.30 -4.58 8.14
CA ASP A 68 -1.64 -4.04 7.95
C ASP A 68 -2.43 -4.76 6.83
N PHE A 69 -1.76 -5.57 6.00
CA PHE A 69 -2.32 -6.38 4.90
C PHE A 69 -1.68 -7.77 4.86
#